data_AF-A0A3M1UJY8-F1
#
_entry.id   AF-A0A3M1UJY8-F1
#
_cell.length_a   1.000
_cell.length_b   1.000
_cell.length_c   1.000
_cell.angle_alpha   90.00
_cell.angle_beta   90.00
_cell.angle_gamma   90.00
#
_symmetry.space_group_name_H-M   'P 1'
#
loop_
_entity.id
_entity.type
_entity.pdbx_description
1 polymer ?
#
loop_
_entity_poly.entity_id
_entity_poly.type
_entity_poly.pdbx_seq_one_letter_code
_entity_poly.pdbx_strand_id
1 'polypeptide(L)' 'MIKIPYGISNFETLVERGQYYIDRSMYIEQLENFFSSYLFFVRPRRFGKSLFLSVLEYYYGLEYRDRFE' A
#
# COMPACT_ATOMS: atom_id res chain seq x y z
N MET A 1 13.38 -12.38 13.70
CA MET A 1 13.63 -12.51 12.24
C MET A 1 12.42 -11.94 11.51
N ILE A 2 12.58 -10.93 10.66
CA ILE A 2 11.45 -10.31 9.94
C ILE A 2 10.97 -11.29 8.86
N LYS A 3 9.67 -11.59 8.84
CA LYS A 3 9.09 -12.57 7.91
C LYS A 3 8.73 -11.88 6.60
N ILE A 4 9.27 -12.39 5.48
CA ILE A 4 8.91 -11.90 4.14
C ILE A 4 7.47 -12.36 3.82
N PRO A 5 6.55 -11.44 3.52
CA PRO A 5 5.19 -11.81 3.16
C PRO A 5 5.17 -12.43 1.76
N TYR A 6 4.49 -13.58 1.61
CA TYR A 6 4.26 -14.22 0.32
C TYR A 6 2.76 -14.27 0.04
N GLY A 7 2.32 -13.64 -1.04
CA GLY A 7 0.90 -13.62 -1.44
C GLY A 7 0.00 -12.70 -0.61
N ILE A 8 0.53 -11.97 0.37
CA ILE A 8 -0.23 -11.01 1.18
C ILE A 8 -0.24 -9.67 0.45
N SER A 9 -1.45 -9.13 0.27
CA SER A 9 -1.69 -7.86 -0.43
C SER A 9 -2.58 -6.89 0.35
N ASN A 10 -3.00 -7.27 1.56
CA ASN A 10 -3.70 -6.41 2.50
C ASN A 10 -2.67 -5.80 3.46
N PHE A 11 -2.73 -4.48 3.61
CA PHE A 11 -1.78 -3.71 4.42
C PHE A 11 -1.94 -3.97 5.93
N GLU A 12 -3.16 -3.95 6.45
CA GLU A 12 -3.46 -4.25 7.88
C GLU A 12 -2.86 -5.60 8.30
N THR A 13 -3.12 -6.66 7.54
CA THR A 13 -2.59 -8.00 7.80
C THR A 13 -1.06 -8.02 7.86
N LEU A 14 -0.40 -7.20 7.03
CA LEU A 14 1.05 -7.12 6.99
C LEU A 14 1.60 -6.46 8.27
N VAL A 15 0.96 -5.36 8.69
CA VAL A 15 1.27 -4.62 9.92
C VAL A 15 1.06 -5.50 11.16
N GLU A 16 -0.13 -6.08 11.32
CA GLU A 16 -0.49 -6.94 12.47
C GLU A 16 0.47 -8.13 12.64
N ARG A 17 0.96 -8.67 11.52
CA ARG A 17 1.87 -9.83 11.52
C ARG A 17 3.34 -9.45 11.62
N GLY A 18 3.68 -8.16 11.73
CA GLY A 18 5.06 -7.67 11.80
C GLY A 18 5.92 -8.14 10.62
N GLN A 19 5.33 -8.18 9.42
CA GLN A 19 6.00 -8.69 8.22
C GLN A 19 6.81 -7.61 7.51
N TYR A 20 7.71 -8.05 6.63
CA TYR A 20 8.54 -7.15 5.86
C TYR A 20 7.69 -6.29 4.91
N TYR A 21 7.72 -4.98 5.13
CA TYR A 21 7.11 -3.97 4.28
C TYR A 21 8.21 -3.11 3.63
N ILE A 22 8.06 -2.81 2.34
CA ILE A 22 8.85 -1.77 1.69
C ILE A 22 7.96 -0.55 1.59
N ASP A 23 8.33 0.51 2.30
CA ASP A 23 7.58 1.75 2.25
C ASP A 23 7.63 2.38 0.85
N ARG A 24 6.45 2.73 0.37
CA ARG A 24 6.19 3.33 -0.95
C ARG A 24 5.30 4.56 -0.83
N SER A 25 5.13 5.09 0.38
CA SER A 25 4.39 6.32 0.69
C SER A 25 4.84 7.51 -0.16
N MET A 26 6.13 7.57 -0.55
CA MET A 26 6.66 8.60 -1.46
C MET A 26 5.92 8.69 -2.81
N TYR A 27 5.26 7.62 -3.26
CA TYR A 27 4.48 7.64 -4.50
C TYR A 27 3.07 8.23 -4.32
N ILE A 28 2.61 8.41 -3.08
CA ILE A 28 1.31 9.04 -2.78
C ILE A 28 1.35 10.49 -3.22
N GLU A 29 2.37 11.25 -2.82
CA GLU A 29 2.58 12.63 -3.26
C GLU A 29 2.66 12.73 -4.80
N GLN A 30 3.39 11.81 -5.45
CA GLN A 30 3.48 11.79 -6.92
C GLN A 30 2.13 11.51 -7.57
N LEU A 31 1.29 10.69 -6.94
CA LEU A 31 -0.06 10.35 -7.39
C LEU A 31 -1.01 11.54 -7.23
N GLU A 32 -0.95 12.24 -6.10
CA GLU A 32 -1.77 13.43 -5.84
C GLU A 32 -1.43 14.59 -6.77
N ASN A 33 -0.14 14.76 -7.09
CA ASN A 33 0.33 15.77 -8.05
C ASN A 33 0.09 15.36 -9.52
N PHE A 34 -0.44 14.16 -9.78
CA PHE A 34 -0.64 13.66 -11.14
C PHE A 34 -1.95 14.21 -11.72
N PHE A 35 -1.87 15.14 -12.68
CA PHE A 35 -3.01 15.84 -13.29
C PHE A 35 -3.91 14.99 -14.22
N SER A 36 -3.78 13.65 -14.20
CA SER A 36 -4.56 12.76 -15.06
C SER A 36 -5.73 12.14 -14.31
N SER A 37 -6.92 12.14 -14.92
CA SER A 37 -8.10 11.43 -14.40
C SER A 37 -7.95 9.91 -14.36
N TYR A 38 -6.92 9.37 -15.04
CA TYR A 38 -6.66 7.93 -15.12
C TYR A 38 -5.26 7.61 -14.62
N LEU A 39 -5.19 6.65 -13.69
CA LEU A 39 -3.94 6.12 -13.17
C LEU A 39 -3.65 4.75 -13.80
N PHE A 40 -2.52 4.63 -14.49
CA PHE A 40 -2.07 3.38 -15.08
C PHE A 40 -0.84 2.85 -14.34
N PHE A 41 -1.02 1.76 -13.59
CA PHE A 41 0.12 1.00 -13.12
C PHE A 41 0.64 0.12 -14.26
N VAL A 42 1.89 0.35 -14.69
CA VAL A 42 2.59 -0.50 -15.68
C VAL A 42 2.52 -1.99 -15.29
N ARG A 43 2.78 -2.92 -16.21
CA ARG A 43 2.51 -4.36 -16.03
C ARG A 43 3.63 -5.27 -15.46
N PRO A 44 4.61 -4.86 -14.61
CA PRO A 44 5.45 -5.87 -13.94
C PRO A 44 4.65 -6.68 -12.92
N ARG A 45 4.68 -8.01 -13.07
CA ARG A 45 4.01 -8.98 -12.19
C ARG A 45 4.66 -8.97 -10.80
N ARG A 46 3.85 -9.16 -9.75
CA ARG A 46 4.30 -9.19 -8.33
C ARG A 46 5.02 -7.91 -7.85
N PHE A 47 4.80 -6.78 -8.52
CA PHE A 47 5.42 -5.52 -8.14
C PHE A 47 4.72 -4.80 -6.96
N GLY A 48 3.83 -5.47 -6.22
CA GLY A 48 3.17 -4.89 -5.05
C GLY A 48 2.07 -3.86 -5.34
N LYS A 49 1.47 -3.85 -6.54
CA LYS A 49 0.39 -2.91 -6.91
C LYS A 49 -0.84 -3.07 -6.02
N SER A 50 -1.29 -4.31 -5.81
CA SER A 50 -2.42 -4.61 -4.93
C SER A 50 -2.14 -4.19 -3.49
N LEU A 51 -0.91 -4.40 -3.00
CA LEU A 51 -0.50 -3.94 -1.67
C LEU A 51 -0.53 -2.41 -1.57
N PHE A 52 -0.05 -1.72 -2.61
CA PHE A 52 -0.08 -0.26 -2.64
C PHE A 52 -1.52 0.28 -2.67
N LEU A 53 -2.44 -0.34 -3.42
CA LEU A 53 -3.86 0.03 -3.38
C LEU A 53 -4.46 -0.16 -1.98
N SER A 54 -4.13 -1.25 -1.30
CA SER A 54 -4.55 -1.44 0.09
C SER A 54 -3.98 -0.34 1.00
N VAL A 55 -2.71 0.05 0.83
CA VAL A 55 -2.13 1.18 1.58
C VAL A 55 -2.93 2.46 1.34
N LEU A 56 -3.29 2.77 0.09
CA LEU A 56 -4.09 3.96 -0.22
C LEU A 56 -5.49 3.93 0.42
N GLU A 57 -6.12 2.75 0.46
CA GLU A 57 -7.40 2.54 1.15
C GLU A 57 -7.29 2.92 2.64
N TYR A 58 -6.26 2.44 3.34
CA TYR A 58 -6.02 2.81 4.74
C TYR A 58 -5.57 4.26 4.93
N TYR A 59 -4.82 4.82 3.97
CA TYR A 59 -4.31 6.19 4.04
C TYR A 59 -5.42 7.24 3.87
N TYR A 60 -6.34 7.04 2.93
CA TYR A 60 -7.42 7.99 2.65
C TYR A 60 -8.72 7.69 3.41
N GLY A 61 -8.93 6.46 3.87
CA GLY A 61 -10.14 6.07 4.58
C GLY A 61 -10.17 6.59 6.01
N LEU A 62 -11.03 7.59 6.28
CA LEU A 62 -11.22 8.17 7.61
C LEU A 62 -11.70 7.12 8.64
N GLU A 63 -12.39 6.08 8.18
CA GLU A 63 -12.83 4.93 8.98
C GLU A 63 -11.68 4.11 9.56
N TYR A 64 -10.46 4.28 9.03
CA TYR A 64 -9.27 3.57 9.48
C TYR A 64 -8.33 4.43 10.33
N ARG A 65 -8.72 5.67 10.64
CA ARG A 65 -7.90 6.64 11.38
C ARG A 65 -7.33 6.07 12.68
N ASP A 66 -8.15 5.36 13.44
CA ASP A 66 -7.82 4.86 14.78
C ASP A 66 -7.33 3.40 14.76
N ARG A 67 -6.96 2.88 13.57
CA ARG A 67 -6.67 1.45 13.39
C ARG A 67 -5.22 1.07 13.68
N PHE A 68 -4.30 2.03 13.53
CA PHE A 68 -2.88 1.85 13.75
C PHE A 68 -2.40 2.92 14.74
N GLU A 69 -2.49 2.62 16.04
CA GLU A 69 -1.88 3.40 17.12
C GLU A 69 -0.47 2.89 17.47
#